data_AF-A0A7C5SF62-F1
#
_entry.id   AF-A0A7C5SF62-F1
#
_cell.length_a   1.000
_cell.length_b   1.000
_cell.length_c   1.000
_cell.angle_alpha   90.00
_cell.angle_beta   90.00
_cell.angle_gamma   90.00
#
_symmetry.space_group_name_H-M   'P 1'
#
loop_
_entity.id
_entity.type
_entity.pdbx_description
1 polymer ?
#
loop_
_entity_poly.entity_id
_entity_poly.type
_entity_poly.pdbx_seq_one_letter_code
_entity_poly.pdbx_strand_id
1 'polypeptide(L)'
;MRSGSPPEVMLMAGKCPDRGRHRNQRGFTVLEVLVTVVLIGLLMGIAAQATLFAVDNARLTRTVGAIRTLSNAVTSFGADHGYIPSGYRTVASMASLLAPYLGSVPTTDAWGNPIYYESLTVAG
;
A
#
# COMPACT_ATOMS: atom_id res chain seq x y z
N MET A 1 -72.78 21.54 63.39
CA MET A 1 -72.49 22.97 63.13
C MET A 1 -71.42 23.08 62.04
N ARG A 2 -71.71 23.92 61.02
CA ARG A 2 -70.81 24.73 60.17
C ARG A 2 -69.58 24.02 59.55
N SER A 3 -69.61 23.77 58.24
CA SER A 3 -69.34 24.77 57.17
C SER A 3 -67.86 25.13 57.08
N GLY A 4 -67.28 24.88 55.92
CA GLY A 4 -65.96 25.41 55.58
C GLY A 4 -65.22 24.62 54.50
N SER A 5 -65.84 24.39 53.34
CA SER A 5 -65.10 24.11 52.10
C SER A 5 -64.24 25.33 51.77
N PRO A 6 -62.91 25.23 51.65
CA PRO A 6 -62.15 26.30 51.03
C PRO A 6 -62.44 26.33 49.51
N PRO A 7 -62.67 27.53 48.96
CA PRO A 7 -62.91 27.75 47.54
C PRO A 7 -61.64 27.60 46.70
N GLU A 8 -61.91 27.13 45.48
CA GLU A 8 -61.19 27.16 44.21
C GLU A 8 -59.79 27.76 44.08
N VAL A 9 -59.14 27.23 43.04
CA VAL A 9 -58.06 27.79 42.21
C VAL A 9 -56.69 27.96 42.85
N MET A 10 -55.79 27.02 42.52
CA MET A 10 -54.45 27.43 42.13
C MET A 10 -53.81 26.45 41.14
N LEU A 11 -53.52 27.01 39.97
CA LEU A 11 -52.52 26.60 39.00
C LEU A 11 -52.79 25.36 38.14
N MET A 12 -53.51 25.65 37.06
CA MET A 12 -53.11 25.32 35.69
C MET A 12 -51.60 25.06 35.56
N ALA A 13 -51.21 23.80 35.59
CA ALA A 13 -49.94 23.36 35.00
C ALA A 13 -50.08 23.52 33.49
N GLY A 14 -49.69 24.70 33.00
CA GLY A 14 -49.63 25.01 31.59
C GLY A 14 -48.81 23.95 30.86
N LYS A 15 -49.47 23.22 29.96
CA LYS A 15 -48.84 22.41 28.92
C LYS A 15 -47.93 23.36 28.13
N CYS A 16 -46.62 23.34 28.38
CA CYS A 16 -45.68 24.01 27.50
C CYS A 16 -45.89 23.44 26.10
N PRO A 17 -46.18 24.27 25.08
CA PRO A 17 -46.24 23.78 23.72
C PRO A 17 -44.81 23.37 23.36
N ASP A 18 -44.60 22.08 23.16
CA ASP A 18 -43.42 21.53 22.52
C ASP A 18 -43.37 22.13 21.12
N ARG A 19 -42.60 23.22 20.97
CA ARG A 19 -42.28 23.79 19.67
C ARG A 19 -41.34 22.81 19.00
N GLY A 20 -41.92 21.77 18.41
CA GLY A 20 -41.28 20.87 17.50
C GLY A 20 -40.56 21.72 16.46
N ARG A 21 -39.24 21.84 16.61
CA ARG A 21 -38.37 22.32 15.55
C ARG A 21 -38.60 21.37 14.40
N HIS A 22 -39.36 21.80 13.39
CA HIS A 22 -39.33 21.18 12.08
C HIS A 22 -37.87 21.21 11.64
N ARG A 23 -37.15 20.11 11.88
CA ARG A 23 -35.91 19.82 11.18
C ARG A 23 -36.31 19.85 9.73
N ASN A 24 -35.84 20.88 9.04
CA ASN A 24 -36.04 21.03 7.62
C ASN A 24 -35.32 19.84 6.98
N GLN A 25 -36.05 18.74 6.75
CA GLN A 25 -35.54 17.53 6.12
C GLN A 25 -35.32 17.88 4.66
N ARG A 26 -34.15 18.48 4.39
CA ARG A 26 -33.65 18.68 3.04
C ARG A 26 -33.39 17.27 2.49
N GLY A 27 -34.35 16.76 1.72
CA GLY A 27 -34.24 15.48 1.04
C GLY A 27 -33.10 15.55 0.01
N PHE A 28 -32.37 14.44 -0.10
CA PHE A 28 -31.36 14.23 -1.13
C PHE A 28 -31.96 14.43 -2.51
N THR A 29 -31.33 15.25 -3.34
CA THR A 29 -31.72 15.34 -4.74
C THR A 29 -31.14 14.15 -5.50
N VAL A 30 -31.87 13.63 -6.49
CA VAL A 30 -31.32 12.57 -7.39
C VAL A 30 -30.04 13.05 -8.08
N LEU A 31 -29.97 14.35 -8.35
CA LEU A 31 -28.82 15.00 -8.95
C LEU A 31 -27.58 14.96 -8.03
N GLU A 32 -27.75 15.05 -6.72
CA GLU A 32 -26.67 14.96 -5.73
C GLU A 32 -26.03 13.58 -5.72
N VAL A 33 -26.84 12.52 -5.79
CA VAL A 33 -26.31 11.15 -5.93
C VAL A 33 -25.70 10.94 -7.32
N LEU A 34 -26.33 11.45 -8.38
CA LEU A 34 -25.88 11.29 -9.77
C LEU A 34 -24.51 11.91 -10.00
N VAL A 35 -24.31 13.17 -9.60
CA VAL A 35 -23.01 13.84 -9.75
C VAL A 35 -21.95 13.15 -8.88
N THR A 36 -22.31 12.68 -7.69
CA THR A 36 -21.39 12.00 -6.78
C THR A 36 -20.86 10.69 -7.35
N VAL A 37 -21.73 9.82 -7.90
CA VAL A 37 -21.27 8.56 -8.49
C VAL A 37 -20.41 8.78 -9.74
N VAL A 38 -20.68 9.86 -10.50
CA VAL A 38 -19.84 10.27 -11.63
C VAL A 38 -18.47 10.74 -11.16
N LEU A 39 -18.41 11.61 -10.14
CA LEU A 39 -17.15 12.09 -9.57
C LEU A 39 -16.33 10.96 -8.91
N ILE A 40 -16.97 10.08 -8.15
CA ILE A 40 -16.29 8.92 -7.56
C ILE A 40 -15.76 7.99 -8.66
N GLY A 41 -16.52 7.75 -9.73
CA GLY A 41 -16.06 6.97 -10.88
C GLY A 41 -14.81 7.56 -11.55
N LEU A 42 -14.78 8.89 -11.74
CA LEU A 42 -13.62 9.60 -12.29
C LEU A 42 -12.39 9.49 -11.37
N LEU A 43 -12.56 9.71 -10.06
CA LEU A 43 -11.48 9.63 -9.08
C LEU A 43 -10.91 8.21 -8.97
N MET A 44 -11.78 7.20 -8.93
CA MET A 44 -11.37 5.78 -8.91
C MET A 44 -10.61 5.40 -10.18
N GLY A 45 -11.02 5.95 -11.33
CA GLY A 45 -10.29 5.83 -12.58
C GLY A 45 -8.82 6.23 -12.42
N ILE A 46 -8.54 7.44 -11.94
CA ILE A 46 -7.18 8.01 -11.79
C ILE A 46 -6.36 7.29 -10.72
N ALA A 47 -6.99 6.90 -9.60
CA ALA A 47 -6.30 6.25 -8.49
C ALA A 47 -5.65 4.92 -8.89
N ALA A 48 -6.28 4.17 -9.80
CA ALA A 48 -5.80 2.86 -10.23
C ALA A 48 -4.46 2.90 -10.98
N GLN A 49 -4.19 3.93 -11.80
CA GLN A 49 -2.94 3.96 -12.57
C GLN A 49 -1.74 4.33 -11.70
N ALA A 50 -1.91 5.17 -10.68
CA ALA A 50 -0.81 5.62 -9.82
C ALA A 50 -0.14 4.47 -9.06
N THR A 51 -0.91 3.44 -8.67
CA THR A 51 -0.38 2.30 -7.90
C THR A 51 0.54 1.39 -8.71
N LEU A 52 0.32 1.26 -10.03
CA LEU A 52 1.14 0.39 -10.88
C LEU A 52 2.58 0.92 -11.02
N PHE A 53 2.72 2.21 -11.30
CA PHE A 53 4.04 2.86 -11.43
C PHE A 53 4.85 2.82 -10.13
N ALA A 54 4.20 2.92 -8.97
CA ALA A 54 4.88 2.83 -7.68
C ALA A 54 5.47 1.43 -7.43
N VAL A 55 4.72 0.38 -7.81
CA VAL A 55 5.18 -1.02 -7.67
C VAL A 55 6.35 -1.30 -8.59
N ASP A 56 6.32 -0.83 -9.84
CA ASP A 56 7.40 -1.09 -10.79
C ASP A 56 8.71 -0.38 -10.40
N ASN A 57 8.63 0.84 -9.89
CA ASN A 57 9.81 1.52 -9.34
C ASN A 57 10.39 0.77 -8.13
N ALA A 58 9.54 0.29 -7.22
CA ALA A 58 9.98 -0.51 -6.09
C ALA A 58 10.64 -1.83 -6.52
N ARG A 59 10.10 -2.49 -7.55
CA ARG A 59 10.70 -3.68 -8.17
C ARG A 59 12.07 -3.38 -8.77
N LEU A 60 12.20 -2.29 -9.53
CA LEU A 60 13.47 -1.86 -10.11
C LEU A 60 14.52 -1.60 -9.03
N THR A 61 14.20 -0.83 -8.00
CA THR A 61 15.14 -0.55 -6.89
C THR A 61 15.59 -1.83 -6.18
N ARG A 62 14.67 -2.77 -5.94
CA ARG A 62 14.99 -4.08 -5.34
C ARG A 62 15.97 -4.88 -6.22
N THR A 63 15.67 -5.01 -7.51
CA THR A 63 16.52 -5.76 -8.45
C THR A 63 17.90 -5.12 -8.58
N VAL A 64 18.00 -3.79 -8.67
CA VAL A 64 19.29 -3.07 -8.70
C VAL A 64 20.09 -3.32 -7.42
N GLY A 65 19.44 -3.31 -6.24
CA GLY A 65 20.09 -3.66 -4.98
C GLY A 65 20.60 -5.09 -4.95
N ALA A 66 19.82 -6.04 -5.44
CA ALA A 66 20.22 -7.45 -5.56
C ALA A 66 21.43 -7.62 -6.50
N ILE A 67 21.45 -6.95 -7.64
CA ILE A 67 22.59 -7.01 -8.58
C ILE A 67 23.85 -6.40 -7.96
N ARG A 68 23.75 -5.27 -7.26
CA ARG A 68 24.89 -4.64 -6.59
C ARG A 68 25.50 -5.53 -5.51
N THR A 69 24.65 -6.15 -4.70
CA THR A 69 25.10 -7.08 -3.65
C THR A 69 25.74 -8.34 -4.24
N LEU A 70 25.18 -8.89 -5.33
CA LEU A 70 25.80 -9.97 -6.09
C LEU A 70 27.16 -9.58 -6.68
N SER A 71 27.25 -8.40 -7.31
CA SER A 71 28.50 -7.89 -7.87
C SER A 71 29.61 -7.84 -6.82
N ASN A 72 29.30 -7.27 -5.64
CA ASN A 72 30.25 -7.18 -4.54
C ASN A 72 30.71 -8.56 -4.07
N ALA A 73 29.78 -9.51 -3.94
CA ALA A 73 30.10 -10.87 -3.53
C ALA A 73 30.97 -11.62 -4.55
N VAL A 74 30.72 -11.45 -5.85
CA VAL A 74 31.60 -12.02 -6.90
C VAL A 74 32.98 -11.37 -6.85
N THR A 75 33.07 -10.05 -6.62
CA THR A 75 34.36 -9.36 -6.45
C THR A 75 35.12 -9.89 -5.22
N SER A 76 34.45 -10.08 -4.08
CA SER A 76 35.05 -10.66 -2.88
C SER A 76 35.50 -12.11 -3.10
N PHE A 77 34.68 -12.92 -3.77
CA PHE A 77 35.07 -14.29 -4.16
C PHE A 77 36.35 -14.28 -5.00
N GLY A 78 36.43 -13.39 -5.99
CA GLY A 78 37.60 -13.24 -6.85
C GLY A 78 38.85 -12.75 -6.12
N ALA A 79 38.68 -11.89 -5.10
CA ALA A 79 39.78 -11.42 -4.26
C ALA A 79 40.39 -12.57 -3.42
N ASP A 80 39.56 -13.48 -2.93
CA ASP A 80 40.02 -14.59 -2.08
C ASP A 80 40.59 -15.77 -2.89
N HIS A 81 40.00 -16.08 -4.04
CA HIS A 81 40.36 -17.27 -4.83
C HIS A 81 41.33 -16.95 -5.98
N GLY A 82 41.50 -15.68 -6.33
CA GLY A 82 42.33 -15.24 -7.45
C GLY A 82 41.72 -15.50 -8.84
N TYR A 83 40.49 -16.00 -8.90
CA TYR A 83 39.73 -16.18 -10.14
C TYR A 83 38.24 -15.92 -9.92
N ILE A 84 37.54 -15.52 -10.98
CA ILE A 84 36.08 -15.43 -10.99
C ILE A 84 35.49 -16.63 -11.74
N PRO A 85 34.31 -17.11 -11.35
CA PRO A 85 33.62 -18.18 -12.08
C PRO A 85 33.46 -17.78 -13.55
N SER A 86 33.74 -18.69 -14.49
CA SER A 86 33.60 -18.41 -15.92
C SER A 86 32.32 -19.00 -16.52
N GLY A 87 31.89 -18.38 -17.62
CA GLY A 87 30.76 -18.78 -18.45
C GLY A 87 29.42 -18.16 -18.04
N TYR A 88 28.37 -18.66 -18.68
CA TYR A 88 26.98 -18.28 -18.44
C TYR A 88 26.32 -19.23 -17.44
N ARG A 89 25.85 -18.72 -16.30
CA ARG A 89 25.29 -19.51 -15.21
C ARG A 89 24.14 -18.78 -14.53
N THR A 90 23.20 -19.53 -13.97
CA THR A 90 22.21 -18.96 -13.05
C THR A 90 22.84 -18.64 -11.70
N VAL A 91 22.45 -17.54 -11.06
CA VAL A 91 22.92 -17.22 -9.70
C VAL A 91 22.58 -18.33 -8.69
N ALA A 92 21.45 -19.02 -8.88
CA ALA A 92 21.06 -20.16 -8.06
C ALA A 92 22.10 -21.31 -8.04
N SER A 93 22.74 -21.60 -9.17
CA SER A 93 23.78 -22.64 -9.25
C SER A 93 25.11 -22.20 -8.63
N MET A 94 25.28 -20.89 -8.39
CA MET A 94 26.44 -20.30 -7.74
C MET A 94 26.17 -19.99 -6.26
N ALA A 95 24.98 -20.32 -5.75
CA ALA A 95 24.58 -19.97 -4.38
C ALA A 95 25.53 -20.54 -3.32
N SER A 96 26.05 -21.76 -3.51
CA SER A 96 27.03 -22.37 -2.60
C SER A 96 28.39 -21.66 -2.63
N LEU A 97 28.79 -21.11 -3.78
CA LEU A 97 30.04 -20.36 -3.94
C LEU A 97 29.95 -18.97 -3.31
N LEU A 98 28.77 -18.33 -3.41
CA LEU A 98 28.53 -16.98 -2.91
C LEU A 98 28.02 -16.94 -1.46
N ALA A 99 27.58 -18.06 -0.89
CA ALA A 99 27.07 -18.14 0.48
C ALA A 99 28.01 -17.57 1.56
N PRO A 100 29.36 -17.70 1.47
CA PRO A 100 30.26 -17.07 2.45
C PRO A 100 30.29 -15.54 2.38
N TYR A 101 29.92 -14.95 1.24
CA TYR A 101 30.03 -13.52 0.94
C TYR A 101 28.68 -12.78 1.03
N LEU A 102 27.57 -13.51 1.15
CA LEU A 102 26.21 -12.99 1.19
C LEU A 102 25.40 -13.74 2.26
N GLY A 103 24.73 -13.00 3.16
CA GLY A 103 23.82 -13.62 4.13
C GLY A 103 22.58 -14.27 3.50
N SER A 104 22.15 -13.79 2.33
CA SER A 104 21.12 -14.41 1.51
C SER A 104 21.41 -14.12 0.05
N VAL A 105 21.51 -15.16 -0.77
CA VAL A 105 21.79 -15.02 -2.21
C VAL A 105 20.47 -14.74 -2.94
N PRO A 106 20.29 -13.57 -3.58
CA PRO A 106 19.10 -13.31 -4.38
C PRO A 106 19.18 -14.12 -5.68
N THR A 107 18.31 -15.13 -5.83
CA THR A 107 18.28 -16.00 -7.01
C THR A 107 17.39 -15.48 -8.13
N THR A 108 16.42 -14.64 -7.80
CA THR A 108 15.41 -14.10 -8.71
C THR A 108 15.29 -12.59 -8.59
N ASP A 109 14.90 -11.93 -9.68
CA ASP A 109 14.56 -10.52 -9.70
C ASP A 109 13.18 -10.25 -9.07
N ALA A 110 12.78 -8.97 -9.02
CA ALA A 110 11.49 -8.57 -8.46
C ALA A 110 10.26 -8.88 -9.36
N TRP A 111 10.49 -9.44 -10.56
CA TRP A 111 9.47 -9.97 -11.47
C TRP A 111 9.39 -11.51 -11.44
N GLY A 112 10.26 -12.17 -10.68
CA GLY A 112 10.32 -13.62 -10.55
C GLY A 112 11.19 -14.32 -11.60
N ASN A 113 11.93 -13.56 -12.41
CA ASN A 113 12.86 -14.13 -13.38
C ASN A 113 14.16 -14.53 -12.69
N PRO A 114 14.79 -15.65 -13.08
CA PRO A 114 16.11 -16.02 -12.56
C PRO A 114 17.16 -15.00 -12.98
N ILE A 115 18.09 -14.70 -12.07
CA ILE A 115 19.23 -13.83 -12.36
C ILE A 115 20.34 -14.69 -12.98
N TYR A 116 20.92 -14.19 -14.07
CA TYR A 116 22.04 -14.80 -14.75
C TYR A 116 23.33 -14.04 -14.49
N TYR A 117 24.41 -14.80 -14.40
CA TYR A 117 25.78 -14.35 -14.32
C TYR A 117 26.50 -14.74 -15.60
N GLU A 118 27.25 -13.79 -16.16
CA GLU A 118 28.11 -14.02 -17.31
C GLU A 118 29.44 -13.31 -17.09
N SER A 119 30.52 -14.06 -17.26
CA SER A 119 31.87 -13.50 -17.30
C SER A 119 32.28 -13.24 -18.75
N LEU A 120 32.71 -12.03 -19.08
CA LEU A 120 33.42 -11.78 -20.34
C LEU A 120 34.83 -12.40 -20.24
N THR A 121 35.00 -13.59 -20.81
CA THR A 121 36.34 -14.14 -21.02
C THR A 121 36.89 -13.43 -22.25
N VAL A 122 37.73 -12.41 -22.05
CA VAL A 122 38.46 -11.80 -23.16
C VAL A 122 39.45 -12.85 -23.64
N ALA A 123 39.13 -13.53 -24.75
CA ALA A 123 40.08 -14.39 -25.44
C ALA A 123 41.21 -13.47 -25.93
N GLY A 124 42.36 -13.56 -25.27
CA GLY A 124 43.61 -12.97 -25.75
C GLY A 124 44.16 -13.74 -26.94
#